data_AF-A0A6I7RAD3-F1
#
_entry.id   AF-A0A6I7RAD3-F1
#
_cell.length_a   1.000
_cell.length_b   1.000
_cell.length_c   1.000
_cell.angle_alpha   90.00
_cell.angle_beta   90.00
_cell.angle_gamma   90.00
#
_symmetry.space_group_name_H-M   'P 1'
#
loop_
_entity.id
_entity.type
_entity.pdbx_description
1 polymer ?
#
loop_
_entity_poly.entity_id
_entity_poly.type
_entity_poly.pdbx_seq_one_letter_code
_entity_poly.pdbx_strand_id
1 'polypeptide(L)'
;MANTPESVADIRSESFPDYQQRIEDAYIEGYDPVSLGAPHSSLNTHSLWIAMGLILASLFGVGLAVWGGAAMVWGMGSESNIGSRLLILGVIEFAVTMIAAIVLMSMGRRGYKEYRTRTGRVN
;
A
#
# COMPACT_ATOMS: atom_id res chain seq x y z
N MET A 1 -26.74 -21.72 -59.35
CA MET A 1 -25.94 -20.61 -58.79
C MET A 1 -25.31 -21.12 -57.51
N ALA A 2 -23.99 -21.32 -57.49
CA ALA A 2 -23.29 -21.85 -56.33
C ALA A 2 -23.07 -20.72 -55.31
N ASN A 3 -23.50 -20.94 -54.06
CA ASN A 3 -23.19 -20.07 -52.93
C ASN A 3 -21.78 -20.44 -52.43
N THR A 4 -20.79 -19.66 -52.82
CA THR A 4 -19.45 -19.73 -52.22
C THR A 4 -19.53 -19.07 -50.84
N PRO A 5 -19.26 -19.78 -49.73
CA PRO A 5 -19.14 -19.15 -48.42
C PRO A 5 -17.91 -18.24 -48.47
N GLU A 6 -18.12 -16.93 -48.34
CA GLU A 6 -17.02 -15.99 -48.17
C GLU A 6 -16.32 -16.33 -46.85
N SER A 7 -15.06 -16.77 -46.91
CA SER A 7 -14.27 -17.03 -45.71
C SER A 7 -13.94 -15.68 -45.08
N VAL A 8 -14.77 -15.24 -44.13
CA VAL A 8 -14.50 -14.06 -43.31
C VAL A 8 -13.17 -14.27 -42.61
N ALA A 9 -12.17 -13.43 -42.92
CA ALA A 9 -10.85 -13.49 -42.32
C ALA A 9 -10.96 -13.38 -40.80
N ASP A 10 -10.40 -14.35 -40.07
CA ASP A 10 -10.32 -14.28 -38.61
C ASP A 10 -9.23 -13.27 -38.23
N ILE A 11 -9.66 -12.03 -38.03
CA ILE A 11 -8.80 -10.88 -37.68
C ILE A 11 -7.95 -11.20 -36.45
N ARG A 12 -8.35 -12.10 -35.55
CA ARG A 12 -7.54 -12.50 -34.39
C ARG A 12 -6.34 -13.36 -34.74
N SER A 13 -6.41 -14.10 -35.84
CA SER A 13 -5.31 -14.94 -36.34
C SER A 13 -4.32 -14.16 -37.20
N GLU A 14 -4.78 -13.06 -37.82
CA GLU A 14 -3.99 -12.18 -38.69
C GLU A 14 -3.54 -10.89 -37.99
N SER A 15 -4.09 -10.57 -36.82
CA SER A 15 -3.60 -9.49 -35.97
C SER A 15 -2.24 -9.85 -35.41
N PHE A 16 -1.29 -8.92 -35.53
CA PHE A 16 -0.01 -9.03 -34.84
C PHE A 16 -0.23 -9.33 -33.36
N PRO A 17 0.62 -10.17 -32.73
CA PRO A 17 0.52 -10.41 -31.30
C PRO A 17 0.52 -9.07 -30.58
N ASP A 18 -0.47 -8.85 -29.72
CA ASP A 18 -0.59 -7.62 -28.95
C ASP A 18 0.50 -7.64 -27.86
N TYR A 19 1.71 -7.25 -28.25
CA TYR A 19 2.82 -7.08 -27.32
C TYR A 19 2.51 -5.81 -26.53
N GLN A 20 1.76 -5.94 -25.43
CA GLN A 20 1.78 -4.92 -24.38
C GLN A 20 3.22 -4.85 -23.84
N GLN A 21 4.05 -4.05 -24.49
CA GLN A 21 5.39 -3.75 -23.98
C GLN A 21 5.20 -3.08 -22.63
N ARG A 22 5.77 -3.70 -21.61
CA ARG A 22 5.64 -3.22 -20.25
C ARG A 22 6.56 -2.02 -20.15
N ILE A 23 6.15 -0.97 -19.44
CA ILE A 23 6.90 0.30 -19.40
C ILE A 23 8.35 0.08 -18.92
N GLU A 24 8.60 -0.94 -18.12
CA GLU A 24 9.95 -1.32 -17.67
C GLU A 24 10.87 -1.93 -18.74
N ASP A 25 10.30 -2.46 -19.83
CA ASP A 25 11.05 -2.95 -20.99
C ASP A 25 11.49 -1.79 -21.90
N ALA A 26 10.86 -0.63 -21.77
CA ALA A 26 11.21 0.60 -22.48
C ALA A 26 12.31 1.42 -21.79
N TYR A 27 12.80 0.98 -20.62
CA TYR A 27 13.91 1.65 -19.96
C TYR A 27 15.21 1.48 -20.73
N ILE A 28 15.96 2.57 -20.85
CA ILE A 28 17.32 2.55 -21.38
C ILE A 28 18.17 1.62 -20.52
N GLU A 29 19.07 0.85 -21.13
CA GLU A 29 19.98 -0.02 -20.37
C GLU A 29 20.80 0.79 -19.36
N GLY A 30 20.79 0.33 -18.11
CA GLY A 30 21.45 1.02 -16.99
C GLY A 30 20.67 2.19 -16.40
N TYR A 31 19.51 2.55 -16.96
CA TYR A 31 18.62 3.53 -16.35
C TYR A 31 17.79 2.91 -15.23
N ASP A 32 17.86 3.56 -14.06
CA ASP A 32 17.05 3.25 -12.90
C ASP A 32 16.10 4.43 -12.61
N PRO A 33 14.77 4.25 -12.75
CA PRO A 33 13.82 5.33 -12.47
C PRO A 33 13.81 5.69 -10.99
N VAL A 34 13.72 6.99 -10.69
CA VAL A 34 13.52 7.45 -9.31
C VAL A 34 12.25 6.86 -8.70
N SER A 35 12.27 6.56 -7.41
CA SER A 35 11.19 5.81 -6.75
C SER A 35 9.81 6.48 -6.86
N LEU A 36 9.69 7.79 -7.05
CA LEU A 36 8.38 8.44 -7.28
C LEU A 36 7.90 8.32 -8.73
N GLY A 37 8.83 8.41 -9.69
CA GLY A 37 8.54 8.38 -11.13
C GLY A 37 8.37 6.97 -11.69
N ALA A 38 8.72 5.94 -10.91
CA ALA A 38 8.56 4.55 -11.31
C ALA A 38 7.07 4.13 -11.38
N PRO A 39 6.58 3.55 -12.48
CA PRO A 39 5.21 3.03 -12.60
C PRO A 39 4.89 1.90 -11.62
N HIS A 40 5.92 1.15 -11.19
CA HIS A 40 5.81 0.08 -10.20
C HIS A 40 5.97 0.58 -8.75
N SER A 41 6.07 1.91 -8.56
CA SER A 41 6.25 2.51 -7.25
C SER A 41 5.01 2.35 -6.37
N SER A 42 5.24 1.88 -5.15
CA SER A 42 4.19 1.88 -4.13
C SER A 42 3.79 3.31 -3.72
N LEU A 43 4.64 4.32 -3.93
CA LEU A 43 4.31 5.74 -3.64
C LEU A 43 3.15 6.25 -4.49
N ASN A 44 2.87 5.62 -5.63
CA ASN A 44 1.73 5.98 -6.48
C ASN A 44 0.44 5.23 -6.10
N THR A 45 0.46 4.41 -5.05
CA THR A 45 -0.71 3.63 -4.62
C THR A 45 -1.42 4.31 -3.45
N HIS A 46 -2.73 4.54 -3.56
CA HIS A 46 -3.54 5.12 -2.49
C HIS A 46 -3.45 4.34 -1.17
N SER A 47 -3.36 3.01 -1.22
CA SER A 47 -3.23 2.17 -0.02
C SER A 47 -1.98 2.51 0.80
N LEU A 48 -0.87 2.86 0.14
CA LEU A 48 0.35 3.24 0.85
C LEU A 48 0.19 4.58 1.58
N TRP A 49 -0.43 5.57 0.93
CA TRP A 49 -0.71 6.87 1.54
C TRP A 49 -1.67 6.76 2.73
N ILE A 50 -2.72 5.95 2.59
CA ILE A 50 -3.64 5.67 3.71
C ILE A 50 -2.88 5.00 4.85
N ALA A 51 -2.00 4.04 4.56
CA ALA A 51 -1.19 3.39 5.58
C ALA A 51 -0.27 4.38 6.32
N MET A 52 0.37 5.31 5.60
CA MET A 52 1.17 6.38 6.20
C MET A 52 0.31 7.27 7.11
N GLY A 53 -0.90 7.63 6.67
CA GLY A 53 -1.88 8.34 7.49
C GLY A 53 -2.26 7.60 8.77
N LEU A 54 -2.45 6.28 8.69
CA LEU A 54 -2.74 5.43 9.86
C LEU A 54 -1.56 5.33 10.83
N ILE A 55 -0.32 5.29 10.33
CA ILE A 55 0.88 5.34 11.17
C ILE A 55 0.92 6.67 11.94
N LEU A 56 0.62 7.79 11.28
CA LEU A 56 0.52 9.09 11.96
C LEU A 56 -0.63 9.11 12.97
N ALA A 57 -1.79 8.55 12.63
CA ALA A 57 -2.94 8.45 13.54
C ALA A 57 -2.61 7.60 14.78
N SER A 58 -1.76 6.58 14.66
CA SER A 58 -1.36 5.73 15.79
C SER A 58 -0.70 6.51 16.94
N LEU A 59 -0.10 7.67 16.65
CA LEU A 59 0.50 8.55 17.66
C LEU A 59 -0.54 9.08 18.66
N PHE A 60 -1.79 9.25 18.23
CA PHE A 60 -2.89 9.61 19.13
C PHE A 60 -3.12 8.54 20.19
N GLY A 61 -3.13 7.26 19.79
CA GLY A 61 -3.22 6.12 20.71
C GLY A 61 -2.04 6.05 21.69
N VAL A 62 -0.82 6.32 21.21
CA VAL A 62 0.37 6.43 22.08
C VAL A 62 0.20 7.54 23.13
N GLY A 63 -0.28 8.72 22.72
CA GLY A 63 -0.53 9.84 23.64
C GLY A 63 -1.54 9.47 24.75
N LEU A 64 -2.65 8.83 24.37
CA LEU A 64 -3.64 8.33 25.32
C LEU A 64 -3.04 7.29 26.28
N ALA A 65 -2.21 6.38 25.77
CA ALA A 65 -1.58 5.34 26.57
C ALA A 65 -0.59 5.92 27.59
N VAL A 66 0.27 6.84 27.17
CA VAL A 66 1.23 7.53 28.04
C VAL A 66 0.50 8.31 29.12
N TRP A 67 -0.53 9.07 28.75
CA TRP A 67 -1.32 9.84 29.72
C TRP A 67 -2.06 8.92 30.70
N GLY A 68 -2.72 7.87 30.21
CA GLY A 68 -3.45 6.91 31.02
C GLY A 68 -2.54 6.19 32.02
N GLY A 69 -1.36 5.74 31.58
CA GLY A 69 -0.34 5.14 32.43
C GLY A 69 0.17 6.10 33.51
N ALA A 70 0.43 7.36 33.14
CA ALA A 70 0.83 8.38 34.09
C ALA A 70 -0.25 8.65 35.15
N ALA A 71 -1.51 8.78 34.73
CA ALA A 71 -2.66 8.95 35.63
C ALA A 71 -2.84 7.78 36.61
N MET A 72 -2.42 6.56 36.25
CA MET A 72 -2.45 5.41 37.16
C MET A 72 -1.36 5.46 38.24
N VAL A 73 -0.21 6.08 37.94
CA VAL A 73 0.93 6.19 38.87
C VAL A 73 0.80 7.42 39.77
N TRP A 74 0.46 8.57 39.18
CA TRP A 74 0.46 9.87 39.86
C TRP A 74 -0.94 10.40 40.20
N GLY A 75 -2.01 9.71 39.77
CA GLY A 75 -3.39 10.15 39.97
C GLY A 75 -3.79 11.29 39.02
N MET A 76 -5.06 11.72 39.09
CA MET A 76 -5.62 12.81 38.27
C MET A 76 -6.05 14.03 39.09
N GLY A 77 -5.35 14.31 40.19
CA GLY A 77 -5.67 15.45 41.06
C GLY A 77 -7.09 15.33 41.63
N SER A 78 -7.92 16.36 41.41
CA SER A 78 -9.31 16.41 41.91
C SER A 78 -10.33 15.69 41.04
N GLU A 79 -9.93 15.15 39.89
CA GLU A 79 -10.82 14.50 38.92
C GLU A 79 -10.96 13.00 39.16
N SER A 80 -12.04 12.42 38.63
CA SER A 80 -12.27 10.97 38.69
C SER A 80 -11.18 10.21 37.93
N ASN A 81 -10.63 9.14 38.53
CA ASN A 81 -9.53 8.40 37.91
C ASN A 81 -10.00 7.51 36.74
N ILE A 82 -9.90 8.05 35.52
CA ILE A 82 -10.09 7.37 34.23
C ILE A 82 -8.79 6.85 33.59
N GLY A 83 -7.66 6.82 34.31
CA GLY A 83 -6.33 6.51 33.75
C GLY A 83 -6.27 5.14 33.07
N SER A 84 -6.86 4.11 33.70
CA SER A 84 -6.94 2.76 33.13
C SER A 84 -7.74 2.71 31.83
N ARG A 85 -8.82 3.49 31.71
CA ARG A 85 -9.61 3.57 30.48
C ARG A 85 -8.82 4.24 29.35
N LEU A 86 -8.14 5.34 29.65
CA LEU A 86 -7.30 6.03 28.66
C LEU A 86 -6.15 5.14 28.18
N LEU A 87 -5.53 4.38 29.09
CA LEU A 87 -4.49 3.42 28.75
C LEU A 87 -5.01 2.34 27.78
N ILE A 88 -6.12 1.70 28.12
CA ILE A 88 -6.71 0.63 27.31
C ILE A 88 -7.13 1.15 25.93
N LEU A 89 -7.84 2.28 25.88
CA LEU A 89 -8.27 2.89 24.61
C LEU A 89 -7.07 3.28 23.74
N GLY A 90 -6.03 3.87 24.35
CA GLY A 90 -4.81 4.24 23.64
C GLY A 90 -4.08 3.03 23.02
N VAL A 91 -3.95 1.94 23.77
CA VAL A 91 -3.33 0.70 23.27
C VAL A 91 -4.16 0.07 22.15
N ILE A 92 -5.49 0.06 22.26
CA ILE A 92 -6.37 -0.46 21.21
C ILE A 92 -6.24 0.38 19.95
N GLU A 93 -6.32 1.70 20.05
CA GLU A 93 -6.21 2.62 18.91
C GLU A 93 -4.86 2.45 18.20
N PHE A 94 -3.76 2.40 18.96
CA PHE A 94 -2.43 2.14 18.41
C PHE A 94 -2.36 0.80 17.69
N ALA A 95 -2.86 -0.27 18.32
CA ALA A 95 -2.81 -1.61 17.74
C ALA A 95 -3.63 -1.71 16.45
N VAL A 96 -4.86 -1.19 16.44
CA VAL A 96 -5.76 -1.24 15.28
C VAL A 96 -5.17 -0.46 14.10
N THR A 97 -4.73 0.78 14.34
CA THR A 97 -4.14 1.62 13.29
C THR A 97 -2.85 1.04 12.73
N MET A 98 -1.97 0.50 13.58
CA MET A 98 -0.72 -0.13 13.13
C MET A 98 -0.95 -1.42 12.36
N ILE A 99 -1.86 -2.30 12.81
CA ILE A 99 -2.20 -3.53 12.08
C ILE A 99 -2.78 -3.18 10.71
N ALA A 100 -3.72 -2.25 10.66
CA ALA A 100 -4.31 -1.79 9.41
C ALA A 100 -3.25 -1.17 8.47
N ALA A 101 -2.33 -0.36 8.99
CA ALA A 101 -1.22 0.19 8.23
C ALA A 101 -0.31 -0.90 7.63
N ILE A 102 0.08 -1.91 8.42
CA ILE A 102 0.93 -3.01 7.96
C ILE A 102 0.27 -3.81 6.83
N VAL A 103 -1.04 -4.09 6.95
CA VAL A 103 -1.82 -4.78 5.91
C VAL A 103 -1.86 -3.94 4.63
N LEU A 104 -2.21 -2.65 4.73
CA LEU A 104 -2.28 -1.75 3.58
C LEU A 104 -0.92 -1.53 2.92
N MET A 105 0.16 -1.40 3.68
CA MET A 105 1.52 -1.34 3.15
C MET A 105 1.88 -2.61 2.39
N SER A 106 1.51 -3.78 2.94
CA SER A 106 1.77 -5.07 2.28
C SER A 106 1.08 -5.16 0.92
N MET A 107 -0.16 -4.66 0.83
CA MET A 107 -0.92 -4.57 -0.42
C MET A 107 -0.32 -3.52 -1.38
N GLY A 108 0.00 -2.32 -0.89
CA GLY A 108 0.57 -1.23 -1.69
C GLY A 108 1.95 -1.56 -2.27
N ARG A 109 2.70 -2.47 -1.65
CA ARG A 109 4.02 -2.91 -2.12
C ARG A 109 3.97 -4.07 -3.11
N ARG A 110 2.79 -4.56 -3.52
CA ARG A 110 2.69 -5.72 -4.42
C ARG A 110 3.33 -5.46 -5.78
N GLY A 111 3.04 -4.31 -6.40
CA GLY A 111 3.61 -3.94 -7.71
C GLY A 111 5.14 -3.89 -7.71
N TYR A 112 5.73 -3.33 -6.65
CA TYR A 112 7.18 -3.32 -6.46
C TYR A 112 7.77 -4.73 -6.30
N LYS A 113 7.12 -5.59 -5.51
CA LYS A 113 7.57 -6.99 -5.34
C LYS A 113 7.52 -7.76 -6.65
N GLU A 114 6.45 -7.60 -7.44
CA GLU A 114 6.33 -8.21 -8.78
C GLU A 114 7.42 -7.70 -9.73
N TYR A 115 7.69 -6.40 -9.72
CA TYR A 115 8.79 -5.79 -10.49
C TYR A 115 10.15 -6.40 -10.13
N ARG A 116 10.47 -6.48 -8.84
CA ARG A 116 11.75 -7.03 -8.35
C ARG A 116 11.92 -8.51 -8.72
N THR A 117 10.87 -9.31 -8.61
CA THR A 117 10.91 -10.74 -8.97
C THR A 117 11.16 -10.94 -10.46
N ARG A 118 10.58 -10.11 -11.32
CA ARG A 118 10.71 -10.25 -12.78
C ARG A 118 12.04 -9.75 -13.31
N THR A 119 12.50 -8.60 -12.82
CA THR A 119 13.66 -7.91 -13.40
C THR A 119 14.96 -8.21 -12.64
N GLY A 120 14.87 -8.72 -11.40
CA GLY A 120 16.02 -8.83 -10.50
C GLY A 120 16.55 -7.49 -9.98
N ARG A 121 15.97 -6.37 -10.44
CA ARG A 121 16.39 -5.01 -10.10
C ARG A 121 15.77 -4.56 -8.77
N VAL A 122 16.46 -3.70 -8.05
CA VAL A 122 16.11 -3.26 -6.68
C VAL A 122 16.01 -1.73 -6.67
N ASN A 123 14.86 -1.22 -7.14
CA ASN A 123 14.66 0.20 -7.48
C ASN A 123 13.44 0.77 -6.77
#